data_AF-A0A1J5EZD9-F1
#
_entry.id   AF-A0A1J5EZD9-F1
#
_cell.length_a   1.000
_cell.length_b   1.000
_cell.length_c   1.000
_cell.angle_alpha   90.00
_cell.angle_beta   90.00
_cell.angle_gamma   90.00
#
_symmetry.space_group_name_H-M   'P 1'
#
loop_
_entity.id
_entity.type
_entity.pdbx_description
1 polymer ?
#
loop_
_entity_poly.entity_id
_entity_poly.type
_entity_poly.pdbx_seq_one_letter_code
_entity_poly.pdbx_strand_id
1 'polypeptide(L)'
;MSTRLNRTDQRRFTTFLIVIVAVTLGLLLFSPFGIKRAMETRRQLQEVKDENKLLMEQNEALQKEKIRLERDPIYLEKVAREKHGLVKKGEIVFKFKDNKRVKPEPDQ
;
A
#
# COMPACT_ATOMS: atom_id res chain seq x y z
N MET A 1 39.63 41.61 -46.05
CA MET A 1 38.94 42.28 -44.92
C MET A 1 39.01 41.38 -43.70
N SER A 2 40.10 41.49 -42.93
CA SER A 2 40.28 40.75 -41.69
C SER A 2 39.59 41.51 -40.55
N THR A 3 38.52 40.93 -40.02
CA THR A 3 37.77 41.44 -38.88
C THR A 3 38.69 41.43 -37.65
N ARG A 4 39.03 42.62 -37.14
CA ARG A 4 39.76 42.76 -35.88
C ARG A 4 38.85 42.32 -34.74
N LEU A 5 39.16 41.19 -34.13
CA LEU A 5 38.43 40.66 -32.98
C LEU A 5 38.70 41.55 -31.77
N ASN A 6 37.72 42.38 -31.42
CA ASN A 6 37.72 43.16 -30.18
C ASN A 6 37.57 42.19 -28.99
N ARG A 7 38.57 42.18 -28.10
CA ARG A 7 38.58 41.36 -26.87
C ARG A 7 37.33 41.59 -25.99
N THR A 8 36.75 42.79 -26.06
CA THR A 8 35.53 43.17 -25.33
C THR A 8 34.28 42.48 -25.89
N ASP A 9 34.21 42.28 -27.21
CA ASP A 9 33.08 41.62 -27.87
C ASP A 9 33.11 40.11 -27.64
N GLN A 10 34.30 39.51 -27.61
CA GLN A 10 34.48 38.12 -27.18
C GLN A 10 34.02 37.90 -25.74
N ARG A 11 34.38 38.78 -24.80
CA ARG A 11 33.95 38.68 -23.40
C ARG A 11 32.43 38.77 -23.27
N ARG A 12 31.80 39.74 -23.96
CA ARG A 12 30.34 39.89 -23.98
C ARG A 12 29.64 38.65 -24.54
N PHE A 13 30.18 38.08 -25.62
CA PHE A 13 29.65 36.84 -26.20
C PHE A 13 29.79 35.64 -25.26
N THR A 14 30.94 35.48 -24.61
CA THR A 14 31.12 34.40 -23.62
C THR A 14 30.20 34.56 -22.41
N THR A 15 30.03 35.79 -21.89
CA THR A 15 29.08 36.04 -20.80
C THR A 15 27.65 35.73 -21.21
N PHE A 16 27.26 36.10 -22.44
CA PHE A 16 25.94 35.79 -22.97
C PHE A 16 25.70 34.27 -23.08
N LEU A 17 26.70 33.51 -23.56
CA LEU A 17 26.63 32.04 -23.59
C LEU A 17 26.50 31.44 -22.19
N ILE A 18 27.27 31.93 -21.20
CA ILE A 18 27.19 31.45 -19.82
C ILE A 18 25.79 31.71 -19.24
N VAL A 19 25.22 32.89 -19.50
CA VAL A 19 23.85 33.22 -19.04
C VAL A 19 22.82 32.30 -19.69
N ILE A 20 22.92 32.02 -20.99
CA ILE A 20 22.02 31.07 -21.67
C ILE A 20 22.13 29.67 -21.06
N VAL A 21 23.34 29.19 -20.81
CA VAL A 21 23.56 27.87 -20.19
C VAL A 21 23.01 27.84 -18.76
N ALA A 22 23.22 28.90 -17.98
CA ALA A 22 22.69 29.00 -16.62
C ALA A 22 21.15 29.03 -16.60
N VAL A 23 20.53 29.77 -17.52
CA VAL A 23 19.07 29.85 -17.65
C VAL A 23 18.48 28.52 -18.11
N THR A 24 19.10 27.85 -19.08
CA THR A 24 18.62 26.53 -19.55
C THR A 24 18.76 25.45 -18.47
N LEU A 25 19.86 25.44 -17.69
CA LEU A 25 20.01 24.56 -16.53
C LEU A 25 19.00 24.89 -15.43
N GLY A 26 18.77 26.17 -15.14
CA GLY A 26 17.73 26.61 -14.20
C GLY A 26 16.35 26.14 -14.62
N LEU A 27 15.99 26.32 -15.89
CA LEU A 27 14.72 25.85 -16.45
C LEU A 27 14.61 24.33 -16.38
N LEU A 28 15.67 23.55 -16.61
CA LEU A 28 15.63 22.09 -16.47
C LEU A 28 15.43 21.64 -15.01
N LEU A 29 16.03 22.34 -14.05
CA LEU A 29 15.89 22.03 -12.61
C LEU A 29 14.52 22.44 -12.05
N PHE A 30 13.97 23.55 -12.53
CA PHE A 30 12.67 24.08 -12.10
C PHE A 30 11.51 23.72 -13.04
N SER A 31 11.74 22.95 -14.11
CA SER A 31 10.69 22.58 -15.05
C SER A 31 9.66 21.67 -14.39
N PRO A 32 8.35 21.96 -14.51
CA PRO A 32 7.28 21.09 -14.05
C PRO A 32 7.22 19.75 -14.80
N PHE A 33 7.96 19.61 -15.92
CA PHE A 33 8.17 18.38 -16.69
C PHE A 33 9.51 17.71 -16.38
N GLY A 34 10.25 18.19 -15.37
CA GLY A 34 11.53 17.64 -14.98
C GLY A 34 11.46 16.19 -14.49
N ILE A 35 12.64 15.56 -14.43
CA ILE A 35 12.87 14.15 -14.08
C ILE A 35 12.10 13.73 -12.80
N LYS A 36 11.93 14.66 -11.85
CA LYS A 36 11.18 14.45 -10.60
C LYS A 36 9.75 13.96 -10.83
N ARG A 37 9.01 14.56 -11.76
CA ARG A 37 7.62 14.18 -12.04
C ARG A 37 7.54 12.82 -12.71
N ALA A 38 8.47 12.53 -13.63
CA ALA A 38 8.56 11.20 -14.23
C ALA A 38 8.89 10.11 -13.20
N MET A 39 9.74 10.41 -12.20
CA MET A 39 10.04 9.49 -11.10
C MET A 39 8.83 9.31 -10.18
N GLU A 40 8.13 10.38 -9.84
CA GLU A 40 6.93 10.33 -9.00
C GLU A 40 5.80 9.56 -9.68
N THR A 41 5.53 9.81 -10.96
CA THR A 41 4.55 9.05 -11.75
C THR A 41 4.93 7.57 -11.83
N ARG A 42 6.22 7.24 -11.99
CA ARG A 42 6.67 5.84 -11.96
C ARG A 42 6.45 5.18 -10.60
N ARG A 43 6.70 5.90 -9.51
CA ARG A 43 6.45 5.41 -8.14
C ARG A 43 4.96 5.18 -7.89
N GLN A 44 4.12 6.15 -8.21
CA GLN A 44 2.66 6.04 -8.09
C GLN A 44 2.12 4.87 -8.91
N LEU A 45 2.62 4.69 -10.14
CA LEU A 45 2.22 3.56 -10.98
C LEU A 45 2.62 2.22 -10.35
N GLN A 46 3.81 2.15 -9.75
CA GLN A 46 4.29 0.93 -9.10
C GLN A 46 3.44 0.62 -7.85
N GLU A 47 3.18 1.62 -7.01
CA GLU A 47 2.35 1.49 -5.82
C GLU A 47 0.94 0.98 -6.14
N VAL A 48 0.28 1.59 -7.13
CA VAL A 48 -1.06 1.16 -7.58
C VAL A 48 -1.03 -0.25 -8.15
N LYS A 49 0.03 -0.65 -8.86
CA LYS A 49 0.17 -2.02 -9.38
C LYS A 49 0.33 -3.04 -8.27
N ASP A 50 1.14 -2.72 -7.27
CA ASP A 50 1.40 -3.61 -6.14
C ASP A 50 0.13 -3.77 -5.27
N GLU A 51 -0.60 -2.66 -5.05
CA GLU A 51 -1.91 -2.70 -4.38
C GLU A 51 -2.94 -3.52 -5.16
N ASN A 52 -3.03 -3.33 -6.49
CA ASN A 52 -3.94 -4.08 -7.32
C ASN A 52 -3.62 -5.59 -7.27
N LYS A 53 -2.35 -5.96 -7.35
CA LYS A 53 -1.92 -7.36 -7.23
C LYS A 53 -2.35 -7.96 -5.88
N LEU A 54 -2.12 -7.24 -4.78
CA LEU A 54 -2.53 -7.68 -3.44
C LEU A 54 -4.05 -7.88 -3.35
N LEU A 55 -4.83 -6.93 -3.88
CA LEU A 55 -6.29 -7.03 -3.90
C LEU A 55 -6.80 -8.19 -4.75
N MET A 56 -6.15 -8.46 -5.89
CA MET A 56 -6.49 -9.63 -6.73
C MET A 56 -6.25 -10.94 -5.97
N GLU A 57 -5.11 -11.09 -5.30
CA GLU A 57 -4.80 -12.28 -4.50
C GLU A 57 -5.80 -12.46 -3.34
N GLN A 58 -6.16 -11.37 -2.65
CA GLN A 58 -7.17 -11.40 -1.58
C GLN A 58 -8.55 -11.79 -2.13
N ASN A 59 -8.94 -11.24 -3.27
CA ASN A 59 -10.23 -11.55 -3.89
C ASN A 59 -10.30 -13.02 -4.30
N GLU A 60 -9.24 -13.57 -4.89
CA GLU A 60 -9.17 -15.00 -5.22
C GLU A 60 -9.29 -15.89 -3.97
N ALA A 61 -8.59 -15.54 -2.89
CA ALA A 61 -8.68 -16.27 -1.62
C ALA A 61 -10.09 -16.22 -1.02
N LEU A 62 -10.72 -15.04 -1.03
CA LEU A 62 -12.09 -14.85 -0.54
C LEU A 62 -13.11 -15.60 -1.39
N GLN A 63 -12.94 -15.63 -2.72
CA GLN A 63 -13.82 -16.43 -3.58
C GLN A 63 -13.69 -17.92 -3.29
N LYS A 64 -12.46 -18.42 -3.09
CA LYS A 64 -12.23 -19.81 -2.68
C LYS A 64 -12.85 -20.12 -1.32
N GLU A 65 -12.78 -19.21 -0.35
CA GLU A 65 -13.43 -19.38 0.95
C GLU A 65 -14.95 -19.37 0.82
N LYS A 66 -15.51 -18.43 0.06
CA LYS A 66 -16.96 -18.38 -0.25
C LYS A 66 -17.45 -19.69 -0.86
N ILE A 67 -16.78 -20.19 -1.89
CA ILE A 67 -17.16 -21.46 -2.54
C ILE A 67 -17.11 -22.62 -1.54
N ARG A 68 -16.10 -22.67 -0.66
CA ARG A 68 -16.02 -23.71 0.39
C ARG A 68 -17.16 -23.60 1.39
N LEU A 69 -17.48 -22.40 1.86
CA LEU A 69 -18.60 -22.18 2.78
C LEU A 69 -19.95 -22.56 2.14
N GLU A 70 -20.13 -22.31 0.84
CA GLU A 70 -21.38 -22.63 0.12
C GLU A 70 -21.52 -24.12 -0.22
N ARG A 71 -20.42 -24.79 -0.59
CA ARG A 71 -20.46 -26.17 -1.12
C ARG A 71 -20.07 -27.25 -0.12
N ASP A 72 -19.37 -26.91 0.96
CA ASP A 72 -18.92 -27.85 1.98
C ASP A 72 -19.65 -27.60 3.32
N PRO A 73 -20.72 -28.35 3.61
CA PRO A 73 -21.48 -28.18 4.85
C PRO A 73 -20.68 -28.54 6.11
N ILE A 74 -19.67 -29.42 6.01
CA ILE A 74 -18.81 -29.77 7.14
C ILE A 74 -17.89 -28.60 7.46
N TYR A 75 -17.30 -27.98 6.43
CA TYR A 75 -16.50 -26.77 6.59
C TYR A 75 -17.32 -25.61 7.16
N LEU A 76 -18.55 -25.42 6.68
CA LEU A 76 -19.47 -24.42 7.21
C LEU A 76 -19.80 -24.64 8.69
N GLU A 77 -20.12 -25.88 9.09
CA GLU A 77 -20.39 -26.24 10.50
C GLU A 77 -19.17 -26.00 11.38
N LYS A 78 -17.98 -26.37 10.90
CA LYS A 78 -16.72 -26.11 11.58
C LYS A 78 -16.51 -24.62 11.82
N VAL A 79 -16.67 -23.79 10.78
CA VAL A 79 -16.51 -22.33 10.88
C VAL A 79 -17.57 -21.72 11.81
N ALA A 80 -18.82 -22.20 11.74
CA ALA A 80 -19.90 -21.73 12.62
C ALA A 80 -19.63 -22.04 14.10
N ARG A 81 -19.12 -23.23 14.42
CA ARG A 81 -18.74 -23.61 15.79
C ARG A 81 -17.48 -22.88 16.27
N GLU A 82 -16.43 -22.84 15.47
CA GLU A 82 -15.12 -22.31 15.89
C GLU A 82 -15.07 -20.78 15.89
N LYS A 83 -15.53 -20.12 14.82
CA LYS A 83 -15.47 -18.63 14.73
C LYS A 83 -16.65 -17.96 15.41
N HIS A 84 -17.84 -18.58 15.41
CA HIS A 84 -19.07 -17.94 15.89
C HIS A 84 -19.68 -18.59 17.14
N GLY A 85 -19.14 -19.73 17.61
CA GLY A 85 -19.67 -20.43 18.78
C GLY A 85 -21.10 -20.96 18.60
N LEU A 86 -21.56 -21.10 17.35
CA LEU A 86 -22.91 -21.55 17.04
C LEU A 86 -23.03 -23.06 17.23
N VAL A 87 -24.17 -23.49 17.78
CA VAL A 87 -24.53 -24.90 17.96
C VAL A 87 -25.87 -25.18 17.28
N LYS A 88 -26.06 -26.42 16.84
CA LYS A 88 -27.28 -26.80 16.12
C LYS A 88 -28.47 -26.80 17.08
N LYS A 89 -29.67 -26.53 16.56
CA LYS A 89 -30.90 -26.56 17.35
C LYS A 89 -31.09 -27.96 17.95
N GLY A 90 -31.11 -28.05 19.28
CA GLY A 90 -31.22 -29.31 20.03
C GLY A 90 -29.91 -29.86 20.60
N GLU A 91 -28.76 -29.23 20.31
CA GLU A 91 -27.48 -29.59 20.95
C GLU A 91 -27.37 -28.98 22.36
N ILE A 92 -26.81 -29.75 23.32
CA ILE A 92 -26.61 -29.34 24.72
C ILE A 92 -25.16 -28.91 24.92
N VAL A 93 -24.95 -27.66 25.35
CA VAL A 93 -23.61 -27.12 25.63
C VAL A 93 -23.23 -27.40 27.08
N PHE A 94 -22.25 -28.26 27.31
CA PHE A 94 -21.66 -28.46 28.63
C PHE A 94 -20.64 -27.37 28.93
N LYS A 95 -20.99 -26.42 29.81
CA LYS A 95 -20.04 -25.45 30.36
C LYS A 95 -19.50 -25.98 31.69
N PHE A 96 -18.23 -26.36 31.71
CA PHE A 96 -17.55 -26.69 32.96
C PHE A 96 -17.30 -25.38 33.73
N LYS A 97 -17.94 -25.22 34.90
CA LYS A 97 -17.55 -24.16 35.83
C LYS A 97 -16.21 -24.57 36.44
N ASP A 98 -15.19 -23.74 36.28
CA ASP A 98 -13.97 -23.87 37.07
C ASP A 98 -14.38 -23.90 38.54
N ASN A 99 -14.17 -25.05 39.17
CA ASN A 99 -14.45 -25.28 40.56
C ASN A 99 -13.42 -24.48 41.39
N LYS A 100 -13.62 -23.16 41.47
CA LYS A 100 -13.11 -22.38 42.58
C LYS A 100 -13.85 -22.90 43.81
N ARG A 101 -13.15 -23.78 44.54
CA ARG A 101 -13.55 -24.31 45.84
C ARG A 101 -14.21 -23.19 46.63
N VAL A 102 -15.54 -23.23 46.75
CA VAL A 102 -16.27 -22.32 47.62
C VAL A 102 -15.82 -22.68 49.03
N LYS A 103 -15.00 -21.83 49.64
CA LYS A 103 -14.60 -21.97 51.03
C LYS A 103 -15.87 -21.70 51.85
N PRO A 104 -16.33 -22.64 52.68
CA PRO A 104 -17.55 -22.43 53.45
C PRO A 104 -17.34 -21.21 54.36
N GLU A 105 -18.23 -20.24 54.23
CA GLU A 105 -18.31 -19.08 55.10
C GLU A 105 -18.83 -19.57 56.46
N PRO A 106 -18.22 -19.16 57.59
CA PRO A 106 -18.58 -19.73 58.88
C PRO A 106 -19.98 -19.27 59.29
N ASP A 107 -20.81 -20.25 59.65
CA ASP A 107 -22.19 -20.05 60.10
C ASP A 107 -22.25 -18.97 61.21
N GLN A 108 -23.12 -17.96 60.99
CA GLN A 108 -23.52 -16.99 62.01
C GLN A 108 -24.77 -17.48 62.75
#